data_AF-A0A1Y1MQK8-F1
#
_entry.id   AF-A0A1Y1MQK8-F1
#
_cell.length_a   1.000
_cell.length_b   1.000
_cell.length_c   1.000
_cell.angle_alpha   90.00
_cell.angle_beta   90.00
_cell.angle_gamma   90.00
#
_symmetry.space_group_name_H-M   'P 1'
#
loop_
_entity.id
_entity.type
_entity.pdbx_description
1 polymer ?
#
loop_
_entity_poly.entity_id
_entity_poly.type
_entity_poly.pdbx_seq_one_letter_code
_entity_poly.pdbx_strand_id
1 'polypeptide(L)'
;LLDELSKLLQASSPCHTKWEESPECYLSVTAADMPNYFVYLGPASPIGHGSVVSSLERVTEYISRFIQELQTENYSSVIPKAHIPRAYQRQALAWLEKTAWNSNCASTYKNGKVNGPLISLHPGSRLHYFKLLSNPRWEDFKWTSLCPDEELTFAWLSNGFILEECQEGKEIDLMWFLGPVEENKVIRKTC
;
A
#
# COMPACT_ATOMS: atom_id res chain seq x y z
N LEU A 1 -28.55 -6.26 23.33
CA LEU A 1 -27.62 -7.32 22.87
C LEU A 1 -26.95 -6.98 21.55
N LEU A 2 -27.67 -6.84 20.41
CA LEU A 2 -27.06 -6.40 19.14
C LEU A 2 -26.51 -4.96 19.19
N ASP A 3 -27.23 -4.03 19.85
CA ASP A 3 -26.73 -2.65 20.04
C ASP A 3 -25.54 -2.55 20.99
N GLU A 4 -25.44 -3.45 21.98
CA GLU A 4 -24.28 -3.49 22.87
C GLU A 4 -23.06 -4.12 22.19
N LEU A 5 -23.26 -5.16 21.38
CA LEU A 5 -22.20 -5.73 20.55
C LEU A 5 -21.70 -4.72 19.50
N SER A 6 -22.60 -3.91 18.91
CA SER A 6 -22.24 -2.81 18.01
C SER A 6 -21.41 -1.72 18.72
N LYS A 7 -21.84 -1.31 19.91
CA LYS A 7 -21.10 -0.34 20.74
C LYS A 7 -19.74 -0.87 21.20
N LEU A 8 -19.62 -2.16 21.50
CA LEU A 8 -18.35 -2.80 21.86
C LEU A 8 -17.41 -2.94 20.64
N LEU A 9 -17.94 -3.18 19.44
CA LEU A 9 -17.19 -3.13 18.17
C LEU A 9 -16.70 -1.71 17.84
N GLN A 10 -17.54 -0.70 18.06
CA GLN A 10 -17.18 0.72 17.85
C GLN A 10 -16.19 1.22 18.91
N ALA A 11 -16.30 0.78 20.17
CA ALA A 11 -15.40 1.17 21.25
C ALA A 11 -14.02 0.49 21.19
N SER A 12 -13.90 -0.62 20.44
CA SER A 12 -12.64 -1.37 20.28
C SER A 12 -11.92 -1.10 18.97
N SER A 13 -12.53 -0.39 18.01
CA SER A 13 -11.91 -0.03 16.74
C SER A 13 -11.77 1.50 16.61
N PRO A 14 -10.56 2.07 16.77
CA PRO A 14 -10.30 3.52 16.61
C PRO A 14 -10.75 4.08 15.24
N CYS A 15 -11.00 3.20 14.27
CA CYS A 15 -11.39 3.53 12.91
C CYS A 15 -12.77 4.14 12.78
N HIS A 16 -13.80 3.56 13.44
CA HIS A 16 -15.18 4.00 13.24
C HIS A 16 -15.37 5.45 13.70
N THR A 17 -14.90 5.79 14.91
CA THR A 17 -15.04 7.14 15.46
C THR A 17 -14.21 8.18 14.70
N LYS A 18 -13.00 7.84 14.23
CA LYS A 18 -12.17 8.78 13.46
C LYS A 18 -12.77 9.09 12.08
N TRP A 19 -13.40 8.11 11.45
CA TRP A 19 -13.93 8.25 10.10
C TRP A 19 -15.32 8.90 10.04
N GLU A 20 -16.03 9.01 11.16
CA GLU A 20 -17.29 9.74 11.25
C GLU A 20 -17.15 11.24 10.93
N GLU A 21 -16.07 11.87 11.42
CA GLU A 21 -15.85 13.31 11.23
C GLU A 21 -15.09 13.64 9.94
N SER A 22 -13.94 12.98 9.71
CA SER A 22 -13.13 13.19 8.51
C SER A 22 -12.26 11.97 8.24
N PRO A 23 -12.68 11.08 7.32
CA PRO A 23 -11.89 9.91 7.02
C PRO A 23 -10.68 10.32 6.15
N GLU A 24 -9.48 10.21 6.71
CA GLU A 24 -8.23 10.52 6.03
C GLU A 24 -7.50 9.23 5.60
N CYS A 25 -7.24 9.10 4.30
CA CYS A 25 -6.47 8.01 3.73
C CYS A 25 -5.44 8.53 2.74
N TYR A 26 -4.30 7.84 2.66
CA TYR A 26 -3.33 8.03 1.60
C TYR A 26 -3.60 7.04 0.46
N LEU A 27 -3.77 7.59 -0.75
CA LEU A 27 -4.07 6.86 -1.98
C LEU A 27 -5.30 5.94 -1.91
N SER A 28 -6.26 6.19 -1.00
CA SER A 28 -7.41 5.28 -0.76
C SER A 28 -7.01 3.88 -0.24
N VAL A 29 -5.77 3.68 0.19
CA VAL A 29 -5.26 2.36 0.62
C VAL A 29 -4.83 2.32 2.08
N THR A 30 -4.14 3.35 2.57
CA THR A 30 -3.60 3.35 3.94
C THR A 30 -4.28 4.42 4.79
N ALA A 31 -4.82 4.01 5.94
CA ALA A 31 -5.53 4.92 6.84
C ALA A 31 -4.58 5.68 7.76
N ALA A 32 -4.94 6.92 8.08
CA ALA A 32 -4.22 7.71 9.08
C ALA A 32 -4.28 7.04 10.47
N ASP A 33 -3.17 7.09 11.20
CA ASP A 33 -3.05 6.62 12.59
C ASP A 33 -3.45 5.15 12.85
N MET A 34 -3.44 4.31 11.82
CA MET A 34 -3.74 2.88 11.94
C MET A 34 -2.60 2.06 11.34
N PRO A 35 -1.64 1.61 12.17
CA PRO A 35 -0.52 0.81 11.68
C PRO A 35 -1.01 -0.54 11.15
N ASN A 36 -0.40 -1.01 10.06
CA ASN A 36 -0.72 -2.28 9.40
C ASN A 36 -2.19 -2.42 8.93
N TYR A 37 -2.90 -1.30 8.79
CA TYR A 37 -4.28 -1.29 8.32
C TYR A 37 -4.37 -0.82 6.87
N PHE A 38 -4.75 -1.74 6.01
CA PHE A 38 -5.01 -1.49 4.59
C PHE A 38 -6.50 -1.59 4.30
N VAL A 39 -7.01 -0.66 3.50
CA VAL A 39 -8.41 -0.58 3.11
C VAL A 39 -8.54 -0.58 1.59
N TYR A 40 -9.56 -1.27 1.09
CA TYR A 40 -9.98 -1.13 -0.30
C TYR A 40 -11.05 -0.07 -0.40
N LEU A 41 -10.94 0.79 -1.42
CA LEU A 41 -11.94 1.82 -1.72
C LEU A 41 -12.21 2.79 -0.55
N GLY A 42 -11.17 3.14 0.22
CA GLY A 42 -11.24 4.21 1.20
C GLY A 42 -11.50 5.60 0.60
N PRO A 43 -11.44 6.67 1.42
CA PRO A 43 -11.47 8.05 0.95
C PRO A 43 -10.49 8.31 -0.18
N ALA A 44 -10.88 9.16 -1.13
CA ALA A 44 -10.17 9.46 -2.36
C ALA A 44 -9.95 8.24 -3.29
N SER A 45 -10.97 7.39 -3.40
CA SER A 45 -10.96 6.16 -4.20
C SER A 45 -11.13 6.41 -5.71
N PRO A 46 -10.58 5.54 -6.57
CA PRO A 46 -10.70 5.67 -8.03
C PRO A 46 -12.07 5.24 -8.60
N ILE A 47 -13.14 5.08 -7.78
CA ILE A 47 -14.48 4.62 -8.23
C ILE A 47 -15.02 5.41 -9.43
N GLY A 48 -14.78 6.73 -9.49
CA GLY A 48 -15.23 7.59 -10.58
C GLY A 48 -14.47 7.42 -11.90
N HIS A 49 -13.41 6.60 -11.95
CA HIS A 49 -12.49 6.54 -13.10
C HIS A 49 -12.71 5.32 -14.02
N GLY A 50 -13.84 4.60 -13.87
CA GLY A 50 -14.31 3.48 -14.71
C GLY A 50 -14.45 2.16 -13.93
N SER A 51 -14.19 1.00 -14.57
CA SER A 51 -14.07 -0.32 -13.89
C SER A 51 -13.29 -0.29 -12.56
N VAL A 52 -13.99 -0.64 -11.48
CA VAL A 52 -13.43 -0.75 -10.13
C VAL A 52 -12.50 -1.96 -10.01
N VAL A 53 -12.80 -3.06 -10.70
CA VAL A 53 -12.03 -4.32 -10.65
C VAL A 53 -10.56 -4.09 -10.99
N SER A 54 -10.28 -3.39 -12.10
CA SER A 54 -8.89 -3.09 -12.50
C SER A 54 -8.16 -2.20 -11.49
N SER A 55 -8.90 -1.37 -10.75
CA SER A 55 -8.30 -0.54 -9.69
C SER A 55 -8.00 -1.37 -8.44
N LEU A 56 -8.87 -2.33 -8.11
CA LEU A 56 -8.64 -3.26 -7.02
C LEU A 56 -7.41 -4.13 -7.28
N GLU A 57 -7.22 -4.66 -8.49
CA GLU A 57 -6.01 -5.43 -8.85
C GLU A 57 -4.72 -4.66 -8.56
N ARG A 58 -4.66 -3.38 -8.96
CA ARG A 58 -3.50 -2.52 -8.71
C ARG A 58 -3.32 -2.19 -7.23
N VAL A 59 -4.40 -2.03 -6.48
CA VAL A 59 -4.35 -1.84 -5.03
C VAL A 59 -3.89 -3.11 -4.34
N THR A 60 -4.33 -4.29 -4.78
CA THR A 60 -3.88 -5.58 -4.25
C THR A 60 -2.38 -5.73 -4.46
N GLU A 61 -1.87 -5.49 -5.67
CA GLU A 61 -0.42 -5.50 -5.95
C GLU A 61 0.35 -4.53 -5.06
N TYR A 62 -0.19 -3.32 -4.85
CA TYR A 62 0.39 -2.32 -3.94
C TYR A 62 0.48 -2.85 -2.51
N ILE A 63 -0.63 -3.36 -1.95
CA ILE A 63 -0.67 -3.93 -0.59
C ILE A 63 0.27 -5.14 -0.47
N SER A 64 0.30 -6.02 -1.47
CA SER A 64 1.20 -7.19 -1.48
C SER A 64 2.66 -6.79 -1.34
N ARG A 65 3.09 -5.67 -1.94
CA ARG A 65 4.46 -5.16 -1.74
C ARG A 65 4.70 -4.74 -0.29
N PHE A 66 3.78 -4.05 0.36
CA PHE A 66 3.94 -3.72 1.79
C PHE A 66 4.05 -4.96 2.65
N ILE A 67 3.21 -5.97 2.39
CA ILE A 67 3.26 -7.24 3.14
C ILE A 67 4.60 -7.94 2.92
N GLN A 68 5.11 -7.93 1.68
CA GLN A 68 6.42 -8.47 1.37
C GLN A 68 7.51 -7.76 2.16
N GLU A 69 7.59 -6.42 2.12
CA GLU A 69 8.59 -5.66 2.87
C GLU A 69 8.49 -5.91 4.39
N LEU A 70 7.27 -5.96 4.94
CA LEU A 70 7.06 -6.29 6.35
C LEU A 70 7.63 -7.67 6.72
N GLN A 71 7.52 -8.65 5.82
CA GLN A 71 7.97 -10.03 6.05
C GLN A 71 9.47 -10.22 5.78
N THR A 72 10.05 -9.50 4.82
CA THR A 72 11.43 -9.73 4.37
C THR A 72 12.43 -8.76 4.97
N GLU A 73 12.02 -7.56 5.39
CA GLU A 73 12.94 -6.50 5.83
C GLU A 73 12.91 -6.23 7.34
N ASN A 74 12.46 -7.20 8.16
CA ASN A 74 12.48 -7.11 9.62
C ASN A 74 11.69 -5.92 10.20
N TYR A 75 10.50 -5.65 9.65
CA TYR A 75 9.59 -4.63 10.16
C TYR A 75 8.39 -5.23 10.89
N SER A 76 8.02 -4.61 12.02
CA SER A 76 6.86 -4.98 12.82
C SER A 76 5.61 -4.22 12.39
N SER A 77 5.79 -2.97 11.93
CA SER A 77 4.68 -2.17 11.46
C SER A 77 5.06 -1.10 10.45
N VAL A 78 4.06 -0.75 9.65
CA VAL A 78 4.09 0.37 8.71
C VAL A 78 2.86 1.24 8.91
N ILE A 79 3.06 2.56 8.88
CA ILE A 79 2.00 3.55 9.02
C ILE A 79 2.34 4.79 8.18
N PRO A 80 1.39 5.42 7.46
CA PRO A 80 1.68 6.68 6.79
C PRO A 80 2.11 7.73 7.83
N LYS A 81 3.08 8.59 7.48
CA LYS A 81 3.46 9.73 8.34
C LYS A 81 2.23 10.62 8.56
N ALA A 82 2.04 11.13 9.78
CA ALA A 82 0.80 11.81 10.19
C ALA A 82 0.32 12.92 9.25
N HIS A 83 1.22 13.65 8.60
CA HIS A 83 0.85 14.74 7.69
C HIS A 83 0.45 14.27 6.27
N ILE A 84 0.81 13.04 5.88
CA ILE A 84 0.69 12.55 4.49
C ILE A 84 -0.79 12.37 4.07
N PRO A 85 -1.65 11.65 4.83
CA PRO A 85 -3.06 11.50 4.46
C PRO A 85 -3.77 12.85 4.31
N ARG A 86 -3.58 13.75 5.28
CA ARG A 86 -4.12 15.12 5.25
C ARG A 86 -3.60 15.95 4.07
N ALA A 87 -2.30 15.90 3.79
CA ALA A 87 -1.69 16.63 2.68
C ALA A 87 -2.24 16.13 1.33
N TYR A 88 -2.35 14.81 1.18
CA TYR A 88 -2.92 14.18 0.01
C TYR A 88 -4.40 14.54 -0.18
N GLN A 89 -5.20 14.53 0.88
CA GLN A 89 -6.61 14.94 0.82
C GLN A 89 -6.76 16.40 0.40
N ARG A 90 -5.92 17.31 0.95
CA ARG A 90 -5.91 18.73 0.53
C ARG A 90 -5.57 18.90 -0.94
N GLN A 91 -4.53 18.21 -1.41
CA GLN A 91 -4.17 18.19 -2.82
C GLN A 91 -5.30 17.63 -3.68
N ALA A 92 -5.98 16.59 -3.20
CA ALA A 92 -7.09 15.98 -3.90
C ALA A 92 -8.25 16.93 -4.10
N LEU A 93 -8.70 17.56 -3.02
CA LEU A 93 -9.80 18.53 -3.06
C LEU A 93 -9.47 19.74 -3.94
N ALA A 94 -8.24 20.27 -3.86
CA ALA A 94 -7.82 21.40 -4.69
C ALA A 94 -7.75 21.07 -6.19
N TRP A 95 -7.44 19.81 -6.54
CA TRP A 95 -7.48 19.36 -7.93
C TRP A 95 -8.93 19.16 -8.41
N LEU A 96 -9.74 18.49 -7.59
CA LEU A 96 -11.14 18.17 -7.91
C LEU A 96 -12.03 19.41 -8.03
N GLU A 97 -11.72 20.48 -7.30
CA GLU A 97 -12.42 21.77 -7.38
C GLU A 97 -12.51 22.28 -8.83
N LYS A 98 -11.49 22.02 -9.65
CA LYS A 98 -11.37 22.47 -11.04
C LYS A 98 -12.04 21.54 -12.05
N THR A 99 -12.76 20.52 -11.60
CA THR A 99 -13.32 19.47 -12.46
C THR A 99 -14.84 19.45 -12.44
N ALA A 100 -15.44 18.80 -13.44
CA ALA A 100 -16.89 18.61 -13.52
C ALA A 100 -17.48 17.88 -12.30
N TRP A 101 -16.66 17.12 -11.55
CA TRP A 101 -17.07 16.44 -10.33
C TRP A 101 -17.49 17.40 -9.22
N ASN A 102 -17.01 18.65 -9.23
CA ASN A 102 -17.38 19.67 -8.25
C ASN A 102 -18.62 20.47 -8.65
N SER A 103 -19.26 20.18 -9.79
CA SER A 103 -20.50 20.86 -10.21
C SER A 103 -21.62 20.82 -9.15
N ASN A 104 -22.56 21.77 -9.23
CA ASN A 104 -23.68 21.92 -8.28
C ASN A 104 -24.72 20.79 -8.43
N CYS A 105 -24.33 19.57 -8.11
CA CYS A 105 -25.14 18.36 -8.16
C CYS A 105 -25.05 17.64 -6.82
N ALA A 106 -26.19 17.21 -6.29
CA ALA A 106 -26.23 16.27 -5.17
C ALA A 106 -25.84 14.89 -5.70
N SER A 107 -24.66 14.41 -5.31
CA SER A 107 -24.17 13.08 -5.70
C SER A 107 -23.76 12.29 -4.47
N THR A 108 -23.77 10.96 -4.58
CA THR A 108 -23.25 10.06 -3.55
C THR A 108 -21.78 10.38 -3.21
N TYR A 109 -21.03 10.92 -4.17
CA TYR A 109 -19.64 11.33 -3.96
C TYR A 109 -19.47 12.53 -3.02
N LYS A 110 -20.52 13.36 -2.88
CA LYS A 110 -20.61 14.50 -1.96
C LYS A 110 -21.46 14.17 -0.72
N ASN A 111 -21.62 12.89 -0.40
CA ASN A 111 -22.47 12.41 0.70
C ASN A 111 -23.92 12.94 0.59
N GLY A 112 -24.47 12.99 -0.64
CA GLY A 112 -25.83 13.44 -0.93
C GLY A 112 -26.06 14.96 -0.84
N LYS A 113 -25.01 15.76 -0.57
CA LYS A 113 -25.11 17.23 -0.45
C LYS A 113 -24.71 17.91 -1.75
N VAL A 114 -25.42 18.96 -2.15
CA VAL A 114 -25.10 19.76 -3.36
C VAL A 114 -23.70 20.41 -3.25
N ASN A 115 -23.40 20.94 -2.06
CA ASN A 115 -22.14 21.62 -1.74
C ASN A 115 -21.25 20.81 -0.77
N GLY A 116 -21.42 19.48 -0.74
CA GLY A 116 -20.59 18.61 0.09
C GLY A 116 -19.15 18.50 -0.44
N PRO A 117 -18.15 18.28 0.44
CA PRO A 117 -16.79 18.06 0.00
C PRO A 117 -16.67 16.74 -0.75
N LEU A 118 -15.92 16.73 -1.85
CA LEU A 118 -15.76 15.57 -2.72
C LEU A 118 -14.63 14.65 -2.22
N ILE A 119 -14.81 14.11 -1.02
CA ILE A 119 -13.80 13.30 -0.30
C ILE A 119 -13.66 11.87 -0.85
N SER A 120 -14.56 11.44 -1.73
CA SER A 120 -14.68 10.06 -2.18
C SER A 120 -13.84 9.72 -3.42
N LEU A 121 -13.35 10.71 -4.16
CA LEU A 121 -12.71 10.52 -5.47
C LEU A 121 -11.21 10.81 -5.46
N HIS A 122 -10.44 9.97 -6.16
CA HIS A 122 -9.02 10.20 -6.43
C HIS A 122 -8.83 11.44 -7.31
N PRO A 123 -7.82 12.29 -7.04
CA PRO A 123 -7.45 13.38 -7.95
C PRO A 123 -6.57 12.90 -9.11
N GLY A 124 -7.02 13.13 -10.34
CA GLY A 124 -6.26 12.83 -11.55
C GLY A 124 -7.00 11.88 -12.48
N SER A 125 -6.24 11.15 -13.30
CA SER A 125 -6.78 10.12 -14.19
C SER A 125 -6.55 8.73 -13.60
N ARG A 126 -7.26 7.72 -14.14
CA ARG A 126 -7.00 6.32 -13.80
C ARG A 126 -5.53 5.92 -14.01
N LEU A 127 -4.97 6.28 -15.17
CA LEU A 127 -3.62 5.86 -15.53
C LEU A 127 -2.59 6.49 -14.59
N HIS A 128 -2.85 7.73 -14.16
CA HIS A 128 -2.07 8.39 -13.12
C HIS A 128 -2.12 7.59 -11.81
N TYR A 129 -3.32 7.20 -11.35
CA TYR A 129 -3.47 6.36 -10.15
C TYR A 129 -2.70 5.03 -10.26
N PHE A 130 -2.80 4.34 -11.40
CA PHE A 130 -2.07 3.08 -11.62
C PHE A 130 -0.56 3.27 -11.57
N LYS A 131 -0.05 4.38 -12.12
CA LYS A 131 1.36 4.69 -12.07
C LYS A 131 1.82 5.00 -10.64
N LEU A 132 1.02 5.71 -9.85
CA LEU A 132 1.29 5.97 -8.43
C LEU A 132 1.38 4.66 -7.63
N LEU A 133 0.47 3.72 -7.85
CA LEU A 133 0.49 2.43 -7.16
C LEU A 133 1.61 1.49 -7.65
N SER A 134 2.10 1.65 -8.88
CA SER A 134 3.15 0.77 -9.41
C SER A 134 4.51 0.92 -8.71
N ASN A 135 4.76 2.07 -8.07
CA ASN A 135 5.98 2.33 -7.33
C ASN A 135 5.67 3.03 -6.00
N PRO A 136 5.49 2.26 -4.91
CA PRO A 136 5.26 2.84 -3.60
C PRO A 136 6.37 3.81 -3.19
N ARG A 137 5.99 4.99 -2.70
CA ARG A 137 6.92 5.95 -2.10
C ARG A 137 7.15 5.58 -0.65
N TRP A 138 8.18 4.79 -0.37
CA TRP A 138 8.46 4.28 0.96
C TRP A 138 8.73 5.38 1.99
N GLU A 139 9.24 6.53 1.55
CA GLU A 139 9.55 7.69 2.38
C GLU A 139 8.31 8.39 2.94
N ASP A 140 7.13 8.14 2.38
CA ASP A 140 5.86 8.67 2.91
C ASP A 140 5.40 7.91 4.16
N PHE A 141 6.02 6.76 4.43
CA PHE A 141 5.68 5.88 5.55
C PHE A 141 6.71 5.96 6.67
N LYS A 142 6.23 5.65 7.87
CA LYS A 142 7.06 5.35 9.03
C LYS A 142 7.05 3.84 9.21
N TRP A 143 8.23 3.25 9.16
CA TRP A 143 8.46 1.84 9.39
C TRP A 143 9.00 1.65 10.80
N THR A 144 8.46 0.67 11.53
CA THR A 144 8.94 0.30 12.86
C THR A 144 9.63 -1.05 12.72
N SER A 145 10.89 -1.14 13.10
CA SER A 145 11.62 -2.41 13.09
C SER A 145 11.04 -3.40 14.11
N LEU A 146 11.22 -4.70 13.87
CA LEU A 146 11.05 -5.75 14.88
C LEU A 146 12.15 -5.70 15.94
N CYS A 147 13.32 -5.17 15.59
CA CYS A 147 14.44 -5.00 16.51
C CYS A 147 14.62 -3.52 16.85
N PRO A 148 14.32 -3.07 18.09
CA PRO A 148 14.41 -1.67 18.46
C PRO A 148 15.85 -1.19 18.73
N ASP A 149 16.83 -2.10 18.76
CA ASP A 149 18.23 -1.78 19.01
C ASP A 149 18.89 -1.18 17.75
N GLU A 150 19.43 0.03 17.87
CA GLU A 150 20.07 0.75 16.77
C GLU A 150 21.35 0.04 16.28
N GLU A 151 22.05 -0.68 17.16
CA GLU A 151 23.22 -1.48 16.79
C GLU A 151 22.86 -2.70 15.92
N LEU A 152 21.58 -3.11 15.94
CA LEU A 152 21.04 -4.22 15.15
C LEU A 152 20.25 -3.74 13.92
N THR A 153 20.56 -2.55 13.41
CA THR A 153 19.93 -1.99 12.19
C THR A 153 19.96 -2.97 11.00
N PHE A 154 20.99 -3.80 10.87
CA PHE A 154 21.13 -4.78 9.80
C PHE A 154 20.49 -6.15 10.09
N ALA A 155 19.67 -6.28 11.13
CA ALA A 155 19.01 -7.54 11.49
C ALA A 155 18.13 -8.12 10.35
N TRP A 156 17.71 -7.31 9.38
CA TRP A 156 17.03 -7.78 8.17
C TRP A 156 17.89 -8.67 7.27
N LEU A 157 19.22 -8.63 7.37
CA LEU A 157 20.13 -9.57 6.69
C LEU A 157 20.06 -10.99 7.29
N SER A 158 19.38 -11.18 8.42
CA SER A 158 19.22 -12.47 9.09
C SER A 158 20.59 -13.13 9.34
N ASN A 159 20.71 -14.43 9.08
CA ASN A 159 21.94 -15.22 9.19
C ASN A 159 22.86 -15.13 7.97
N GLY A 160 22.53 -14.31 6.95
CA GLY A 160 23.35 -14.11 5.76
C GLY A 160 23.31 -15.25 4.73
N PHE A 161 22.45 -16.25 4.90
CA PHE A 161 22.27 -17.36 3.96
C PHE A 161 20.84 -17.38 3.40
N ILE A 162 20.68 -17.80 2.15
CA ILE A 162 19.35 -18.03 1.58
C ILE A 162 18.78 -19.39 2.03
N LEU A 163 17.46 -19.56 1.90
CA LEU A 163 16.79 -20.80 2.32
C LEU A 163 17.29 -22.02 1.55
N GLU A 164 17.66 -21.83 0.29
CA GLU A 164 18.19 -22.84 -0.61
C GLU A 164 19.54 -23.38 -0.14
N GLU A 165 20.42 -22.54 0.42
CA GLU A 165 21.70 -22.96 0.98
C GLU A 165 21.54 -23.81 2.25
N CYS A 166 20.43 -23.64 2.96
CA CYS A 166 20.15 -24.35 4.20
C CYS A 166 19.45 -25.71 3.99
N GLN A 167 18.99 -26.03 2.76
CA GLN A 167 18.24 -27.25 2.50
C GLN A 167 19.17 -28.44 2.21
N GLU A 168 19.35 -29.32 3.20
CA GLU A 168 20.04 -30.58 3.00
C GLU A 168 19.19 -31.58 2.19
N GLY A 169 19.79 -32.24 1.19
CA GLY A 169 19.21 -33.40 0.51
C GLY A 169 18.35 -33.10 -0.74
N LYS A 170 18.29 -31.86 -1.21
CA LYS A 170 17.77 -31.52 -2.53
C LYS A 170 18.90 -31.04 -3.44
N GLU A 171 18.92 -31.52 -4.68
CA GLU A 171 19.81 -31.00 -5.72
C GLU A 171 19.28 -29.62 -6.14
N ILE A 172 19.77 -28.57 -5.49
CA ILE A 172 19.44 -27.17 -5.78
C ILE A 172 20.66 -26.55 -6.48
N ASP A 173 20.43 -25.92 -7.64
CA ASP A 173 21.49 -25.18 -8.33
C ASP A 173 21.73 -23.83 -7.64
N LEU A 174 22.79 -23.78 -6.82
CA LEU A 174 23.25 -22.56 -6.16
C LEU A 174 23.96 -21.59 -7.13
N MET A 175 24.25 -22.01 -8.37
CA MET A 175 24.99 -21.25 -9.37
C MET A 175 24.09 -20.73 -10.50
N TRP A 176 22.77 -20.64 -10.28
CA TRP A 176 21.77 -20.20 -11.27
C TRP A 176 22.09 -18.86 -11.97
N PHE A 177 22.89 -18.01 -11.33
CA PHE A 177 23.32 -16.70 -11.87
C PHE A 177 24.45 -16.82 -12.89
N LEU A 178 25.22 -17.91 -12.86
CA LEU A 178 26.15 -18.31 -13.90
C LEU A 178 25.32 -19.05 -14.95
N GLY A 179 24.67 -18.30 -15.84
CA GLY A 179 23.90 -18.87 -16.95
C GLY A 179 24.71 -19.97 -17.68
N PRO A 180 24.03 -20.93 -18.33
CA PRO A 180 24.70 -22.10 -18.91
C PRO A 180 25.82 -21.67 -19.87
N VAL A 181 26.96 -22.34 -19.76
CA VAL A 181 28.08 -22.12 -20.69
C VAL A 181 27.60 -22.50 -22.08
N GLU A 182 27.53 -21.53 -22.99
CA GLU A 182 27.23 -21.79 -24.40
C GLU A 182 28.26 -22.79 -24.95
N GLU A 183 27.81 -23.98 -25.37
CA GLU A 183 28.68 -25.07 -25.85
C GLU A 183 29.65 -24.64 -26.97
N ASN A 184 29.29 -23.59 -27.72
CA ASN A 184 30.08 -23.02 -28.81
C ASN A 184 31.30 -22.19 -28.35
N LYS A 185 31.44 -21.89 -27.04
CA LYS A 185 32.59 -21.17 -26.47
C LYS A 185 33.56 -22.08 -25.72
N VAL A 186 33.32 -23.39 -25.72
CA VAL A 186 34.26 -24.35 -25.13
C VAL A 186 35.47 -24.48 -26.05
N ILE A 187 36.63 -24.03 -25.59
CA ILE A 187 37.91 -24.27 -26.27
C ILE A 187 38.12 -25.79 -26.28
N ARG A 188 37.82 -26.44 -27.42
CA ARG A 188 38.09 -27.86 -27.60
C ARG A 188 39.59 -28.05 -27.70
N LYS A 189 40.15 -28.89 -26.83
CA LYS A 189 41.54 -29.33 -26.95
C LYS A 189 41.65 -30.13 -28.25
N THR A 190 42.20 -29.52 -29.30
CA THR A 190 42.58 -30.23 -30.52
C THR A 190 43.75 -31.14 -30.17
N CYS A 191 43.51 -32.45 -30.17
CA CYS A 191 44.58 -33.46 -30.20
C CYS A 191 45.24 -33.49 -31.58
#